data_AF-A0A9N8PP56-F1
#
_entry.id   AF-A0A9N8PP56-F1
#
_cell.length_a   1.000
_cell.length_b   1.000
_cell.length_c   1.000
_cell.angle_alpha   90.00
_cell.angle_beta   90.00
_cell.angle_gamma   90.00
#
_symmetry.space_group_name_H-M   'P 1'
#
loop_
_entity.id
_entity.type
_entity.pdbx_description
1 polymer ?
#
loop_
_entity_poly.entity_id
_entity_poly.type
_entity_poly.pdbx_seq_one_letter_code
_entity_poly.pdbx_strand_id
1 'polypeptide(L)'
;MSSALRIARVARPLVANSQVARFSIAPRMMAAGDAGAPRSGGSASSDAFTKREEASENLYVKRHEQEKLEALRQKVKQGEAQLAKDKADLDKVEKKHSTLDAPSWTSNQQVNEHTLVDMPLLEPPMPPLETIFKSLSGTWKLHRSLTSALPGFPSGTFNGTATFKPYSDSTFDGSSLLYHETGELVTELGYKLLANRKYIYRFSPDDEKIAMWFVKEPAPDGSEEVDYLFHELEFSFLDQRWIAKGDHLCEKDMYWAFHDFRLDDNMKRWGLRYKVKGPQKDYLSDSAYERIA
;
A
#
# COMPACT_ATOMS: atom_id res chain seq x y z
N MET A 1 -10.77 -99.34 25.65
CA MET A 1 -9.51 -98.83 26.23
C MET A 1 -9.07 -97.64 25.39
N SER A 2 -9.44 -96.43 25.81
CA SER A 2 -8.58 -95.45 26.51
C SER A 2 -7.58 -94.77 25.57
N SER A 3 -7.88 -93.52 25.18
CA SER A 3 -7.00 -92.38 25.49
C SER A 3 -7.74 -91.07 25.18
N ALA A 4 -7.74 -90.16 26.15
CA ALA A 4 -8.38 -88.86 26.09
C ALA A 4 -7.34 -87.78 25.73
N LEU A 5 -7.73 -86.78 24.97
CA LEU A 5 -7.03 -85.49 24.93
C LEU A 5 -8.05 -84.35 24.85
N ARG A 6 -8.14 -83.61 25.95
CA ARG A 6 -8.85 -82.34 26.08
C ARG A 6 -8.00 -81.24 25.46
N ILE A 7 -8.59 -80.43 24.58
CA ILE A 7 -7.98 -79.18 24.09
C ILE A 7 -8.69 -78.01 24.77
N ALA A 8 -7.95 -77.29 25.61
CA ALA A 8 -8.39 -76.06 26.25
C ALA A 8 -8.30 -74.88 25.27
N ARG A 9 -9.35 -74.06 25.18
CA ARG A 9 -9.33 -72.75 24.51
C ARG A 9 -8.70 -71.72 25.45
N VAL A 10 -7.58 -71.13 25.04
CA VAL A 10 -6.97 -69.95 25.67
C VAL A 10 -7.47 -68.71 24.96
N ALA A 11 -8.11 -67.80 25.70
CA ALA A 11 -8.52 -66.48 25.21
C ALA A 11 -7.32 -65.53 25.17
N ARG A 12 -7.09 -64.84 24.05
CA ARG A 12 -6.09 -63.76 23.91
C ARG A 12 -6.73 -62.41 24.23
N PRO A 13 -6.03 -61.47 24.90
CA PRO A 13 -6.56 -60.15 25.19
C PRO A 13 -6.60 -59.27 23.93
N LEU A 14 -7.64 -58.45 23.82
CA LEU A 14 -7.81 -57.44 22.77
C LEU A 14 -6.86 -56.26 23.06
N VAL A 15 -5.90 -56.02 22.18
CA VAL A 15 -5.09 -54.80 22.17
C VAL A 15 -5.92 -53.71 21.48
N ALA A 16 -6.26 -52.64 22.19
CA ALA A 16 -6.91 -51.48 21.63
C ALA A 16 -5.94 -50.76 20.68
N ASN A 17 -6.25 -50.76 19.39
CA ASN A 17 -5.49 -50.06 18.36
C ASN A 17 -5.85 -48.56 18.43
N SER A 18 -5.05 -47.75 19.14
CA SER A 18 -5.22 -46.30 19.16
C SER A 18 -4.79 -45.73 17.80
N GLN A 19 -5.73 -45.60 16.87
CA GLN A 19 -5.53 -44.83 15.65
C GLN A 19 -5.43 -43.34 16.03
N VAL A 20 -4.20 -42.84 16.17
CA VAL A 20 -3.95 -41.40 16.25
C VAL A 20 -4.19 -40.85 14.84
N ALA A 21 -5.35 -40.24 14.62
CA ALA A 21 -5.62 -39.50 13.40
C ALA A 21 -4.61 -38.34 13.28
N ARG A 22 -3.61 -38.50 12.41
CA ARG A 22 -2.73 -37.41 12.00
C ARG A 22 -3.53 -36.52 11.05
N PHE A 23 -4.01 -35.39 11.54
CA PHE A 23 -4.55 -34.33 10.69
C PHE A 23 -3.39 -33.68 9.94
N SER A 24 -3.16 -34.10 8.69
CA SER A 24 -2.32 -33.38 7.75
C SER A 24 -3.07 -32.11 7.33
N ILE A 25 -2.77 -30.96 7.94
CA ILE A 25 -3.23 -29.67 7.42
C ILE A 25 -2.30 -29.33 6.25
N ALA A 26 -2.72 -29.67 5.04
CA ALA A 26 -2.14 -29.04 3.86
C ALA A 26 -2.52 -27.54 3.88
N PRO A 27 -1.58 -26.60 3.79
CA PRO A 27 -1.93 -25.19 3.70
C PRO A 27 -2.69 -24.96 2.39
N ARG A 28 -3.96 -24.54 2.49
CA ARG A 28 -4.70 -24.00 1.34
C ARG A 28 -4.07 -22.66 0.99
N MET A 29 -3.50 -22.55 -0.21
CA MET A 29 -3.17 -21.26 -0.79
C MET A 29 -4.50 -20.56 -1.10
N MET A 30 -4.82 -19.51 -0.36
CA MET A 30 -5.96 -18.65 -0.66
C MET A 30 -5.63 -17.89 -1.94
N ALA A 31 -6.29 -18.22 -3.04
CA ALA A 31 -6.25 -17.43 -4.27
C ALA A 31 -7.06 -16.15 -4.08
N ALA A 32 -6.65 -15.06 -4.75
CA ALA A 32 -7.38 -13.80 -4.78
C ALA A 32 -8.79 -14.05 -5.36
N GLY A 33 -9.79 -14.15 -4.48
CA GLY A 33 -11.17 -14.52 -4.84
C GLY A 33 -11.93 -15.29 -3.77
N ASP A 34 -11.26 -15.88 -2.78
CA ASP A 34 -11.91 -16.68 -1.72
C ASP A 34 -12.50 -15.83 -0.56
N ALA A 35 -12.82 -14.57 -0.84
CA ALA A 35 -13.50 -13.63 0.05
C ALA A 35 -14.84 -13.16 -0.55
N GLY A 36 -15.66 -14.10 -1.02
CA GLY A 36 -17.06 -13.83 -1.37
C GLY A 36 -17.32 -13.36 -2.80
N ALA A 37 -16.64 -13.94 -3.79
CA ALA A 37 -17.10 -13.80 -5.17
C ALA A 37 -18.53 -14.37 -5.33
N PRO A 38 -19.51 -13.61 -5.85
CA PRO A 38 -20.83 -14.13 -6.12
C PRO A 38 -20.71 -15.28 -7.13
N ARG A 39 -21.20 -16.46 -6.74
CA ARG A 39 -21.22 -17.64 -7.61
C ARG A 39 -22.00 -17.32 -8.88
N SER A 40 -21.49 -17.74 -10.04
CA SER A 40 -22.20 -17.65 -11.32
C SER A 40 -23.42 -18.57 -11.31
N GLY A 41 -24.54 -18.06 -10.80
CA GLY A 41 -25.83 -18.74 -10.76
C GLY A 41 -26.87 -17.77 -10.21
N GLY A 42 -27.69 -17.19 -11.10
CA GLY A 42 -28.63 -16.12 -10.79
C GLY A 42 -29.62 -16.43 -9.66
N SER A 43 -30.27 -15.37 -9.19
CA SER A 43 -31.20 -15.26 -8.04
C SER A 43 -32.45 -16.17 -8.03
N ALA A 44 -32.53 -17.17 -8.90
CA ALA A 44 -33.69 -18.04 -9.04
C ALA A 44 -33.62 -19.36 -8.23
N SER A 45 -32.51 -19.64 -7.52
CA SER A 45 -32.31 -20.90 -6.78
C SER A 45 -31.78 -20.71 -5.34
N SER A 46 -32.26 -19.70 -4.60
CA SER A 46 -31.97 -19.57 -3.16
C SER A 46 -33.15 -20.04 -2.30
N ASP A 47 -32.85 -20.90 -1.31
CA ASP A 47 -33.80 -21.44 -0.34
C ASP A 47 -34.47 -20.32 0.50
N ALA A 48 -35.70 -20.55 0.96
CA ALA A 48 -36.51 -19.56 1.69
C ALA A 48 -35.86 -19.05 3.00
N PHE A 49 -34.92 -19.82 3.56
CA PHE A 49 -34.14 -19.43 4.74
C PHE A 49 -33.07 -18.38 4.39
N THR A 50 -32.33 -18.58 3.28
CA THR A 50 -31.30 -17.64 2.79
C THR A 50 -31.87 -16.27 2.46
N LYS A 51 -33.09 -16.21 1.91
CA LYS A 51 -33.79 -14.93 1.64
C LYS A 51 -34.15 -14.15 2.92
N ARG A 52 -34.38 -14.85 4.03
CA ARG A 52 -34.69 -14.22 5.33
C ARG A 52 -33.42 -13.71 6.02
N GLU A 53 -32.30 -14.43 5.89
CA GLU A 53 -30.99 -13.96 6.35
C GLU A 53 -30.54 -12.73 5.56
N GLU A 54 -30.60 -12.76 4.23
CA GLU A 54 -30.24 -11.63 3.36
C GLU A 54 -31.09 -10.37 3.64
N ALA A 55 -32.39 -10.53 3.91
CA ALA A 55 -33.26 -9.40 4.27
C ALA A 55 -32.88 -8.77 5.62
N SER A 56 -32.43 -9.58 6.59
CA SER A 56 -31.99 -9.09 7.91
C SER A 56 -30.63 -8.40 7.84
N GLU A 57 -29.70 -8.93 7.05
CA GLU A 57 -28.39 -8.33 6.81
C GLU A 57 -28.51 -7.02 6.03
N ASN A 58 -29.36 -6.97 4.99
CA ASN A 58 -29.61 -5.76 4.23
C ASN A 58 -30.25 -4.64 5.06
N LEU A 59 -31.12 -4.97 6.02
CA LEU A 59 -31.68 -4.00 6.97
C LEU A 59 -30.61 -3.47 7.95
N TYR A 60 -29.73 -4.37 8.43
CA TYR A 60 -28.63 -4.00 9.31
C TYR A 60 -27.61 -3.09 8.60
N VAL A 61 -27.24 -3.41 7.36
CA VAL A 61 -26.36 -2.61 6.52
C VAL A 61 -26.95 -1.22 6.29
N LYS A 62 -28.23 -1.13 5.87
CA LYS A 62 -28.90 0.16 5.66
C LYS A 62 -28.96 1.03 6.91
N ARG A 63 -29.20 0.43 8.08
CA ARG A 63 -29.22 1.17 9.35
C ARG A 63 -27.85 1.76 9.67
N HIS A 64 -26.78 0.97 9.52
CA HIS A 64 -25.43 1.46 9.75
C HIS A 64 -24.96 2.47 8.70
N GLU A 65 -25.39 2.32 7.45
CA GLU A 65 -25.15 3.34 6.42
C GLU A 65 -25.81 4.66 6.79
N GLN A 66 -27.06 4.63 7.28
CA GLN A 66 -27.75 5.83 7.77
C GLN A 66 -27.03 6.49 8.96
N GLU A 67 -26.63 5.71 9.96
CA GLU A 67 -25.87 6.21 11.11
C GLU A 67 -24.54 6.87 10.70
N LYS A 68 -23.80 6.24 9.78
CA LYS A 68 -22.57 6.82 9.22
C LYS A 68 -22.85 8.10 8.45
N LEU A 69 -23.95 8.16 7.70
CA LEU A 69 -24.33 9.33 6.91
C LEU A 69 -24.72 10.51 7.81
N GLU A 70 -25.40 10.24 8.93
CA GLU A 70 -25.71 11.25 9.94
C GLU A 70 -24.45 11.77 10.64
N ALA A 71 -23.53 10.87 11.01
CA ALA A 71 -22.24 11.26 11.59
C ALA A 71 -21.41 12.13 10.63
N LEU A 72 -21.40 11.79 9.33
CA LEU A 72 -20.75 12.61 8.30
C LEU A 72 -21.42 13.97 8.15
N ARG A 73 -22.75 14.04 8.13
CA ARG A 73 -23.50 15.30 8.10
C ARG A 73 -23.21 16.18 9.32
N GLN A 74 -23.06 15.60 10.51
CA GLN A 74 -22.66 16.34 11.70
C GLN A 74 -21.25 16.92 11.57
N LYS A 75 -20.29 16.15 11.03
CA LYS A 75 -18.93 16.64 10.76
C LYS A 75 -18.90 17.77 9.73
N VAL A 76 -19.70 17.69 8.66
CA VAL A 76 -19.83 18.78 7.68
C VAL A 76 -20.35 20.05 8.36
N LYS A 77 -21.42 19.93 9.16
CA LYS A 77 -21.98 21.07 9.92
C LYS A 77 -20.97 21.69 10.90
N GLN A 78 -20.15 20.86 11.56
CA GLN A 78 -19.07 21.35 12.43
C GLN A 78 -17.98 22.07 11.62
N GLY A 79 -17.59 21.53 10.46
CA GLY A 79 -16.62 22.17 9.56
C GLY A 79 -17.11 23.52 9.03
N GLU A 80 -18.37 23.61 8.62
CA GLU A 80 -19.00 24.88 8.19
C GLU A 80 -19.00 25.93 9.31
N ALA A 81 -19.32 25.52 10.55
CA ALA A 81 -19.28 26.41 11.71
C ALA A 81 -17.86 26.90 12.03
N GLN A 82 -16.85 26.05 11.82
CA GLN A 82 -15.45 26.44 11.99
C GLN A 82 -15.01 27.44 10.92
N LEU A 83 -15.33 27.19 9.65
CA LEU A 83 -15.03 28.11 8.54
C LEU A 83 -15.67 29.49 8.73
N ALA A 84 -16.87 29.55 9.33
CA ALA A 84 -17.52 30.82 9.65
C ALA A 84 -16.74 31.61 10.72
N LYS A 85 -16.18 30.93 11.74
CA LYS A 85 -15.32 31.57 12.74
C LYS A 85 -14.02 32.06 12.13
N ASP A 86 -13.36 31.22 11.33
CA ASP A 86 -12.09 31.56 10.69
C ASP A 86 -12.25 32.77 9.76
N LYS A 87 -13.36 32.87 9.02
CA LYS A 87 -13.69 34.07 8.22
C LYS A 87 -13.87 35.32 9.09
N ALA A 88 -14.60 35.22 10.21
CA ALA A 88 -14.80 36.36 11.09
C ALA A 88 -13.50 36.83 11.75
N ASP A 89 -12.56 35.92 12.00
CA ASP A 89 -11.25 36.26 12.55
C ASP A 89 -10.32 36.87 11.48
N LEU A 90 -10.40 36.42 10.22
CA LEU A 90 -9.74 37.07 9.08
C LEU A 90 -10.19 38.53 8.92
N ASP A 91 -11.50 38.81 8.93
CA ASP A 91 -12.03 40.19 8.82
C ASP A 91 -11.53 41.10 9.96
N LYS A 92 -11.33 40.55 11.16
CA LYS A 92 -10.77 41.31 12.30
C LYS A 92 -9.29 41.60 12.11
N VAL A 93 -8.52 40.64 11.59
CA VAL A 93 -7.09 40.82 11.29
C VAL A 93 -6.92 41.86 10.18
N GLU A 94 -7.74 41.81 9.13
CA GLU A 94 -7.71 42.79 8.03
C GLU A 94 -8.01 44.21 8.52
N LYS A 95 -9.05 44.39 9.36
CA LYS A 95 -9.36 45.69 9.99
C LYS A 95 -8.25 46.17 10.92
N LYS A 96 -7.59 45.27 11.64
CA LYS A 96 -6.46 45.61 12.51
C LYS A 96 -5.22 46.03 11.70
N HIS A 97 -5.02 45.42 10.53
CA HIS A 97 -3.94 45.77 9.60
C HIS A 97 -4.21 47.07 8.83
N SER A 98 -5.49 47.47 8.65
CA SER A 98 -5.83 48.78 8.07
C SER A 98 -5.77 49.94 9.06
N THR A 99 -5.59 49.67 10.38
CA THR A 99 -5.59 50.69 11.45
C THR A 99 -4.20 50.89 12.07
N LEU A 100 -3.17 50.23 11.55
CA LEU A 100 -1.77 50.47 11.95
C LEU A 100 -1.10 51.32 10.87
N ASP A 101 -1.07 52.64 11.12
CA ASP A 101 -0.22 53.57 10.40
C ASP A 101 1.23 53.08 10.37
N ALA A 102 1.86 53.25 9.21
CA ALA A 102 3.23 52.87 8.95
C ALA A 102 4.19 53.36 10.06
N PRO A 103 5.06 52.50 10.62
CA PRO A 103 6.06 52.94 11.59
C PRO A 103 7.03 53.93 10.93
N SER A 104 7.05 55.16 11.45
CA SER A 104 8.00 56.21 11.05
C SER A 104 9.41 55.87 11.56
N TRP A 105 10.24 55.33 10.66
CA TRP A 105 11.69 55.41 10.78
C TRP A 105 12.28 55.79 9.42
N THR A 106 12.06 57.03 9.00
CA THR A 106 12.90 57.65 7.98
C THR A 106 14.23 58.05 8.63
N SER A 107 15.14 57.08 8.75
CA SER A 107 16.56 57.38 8.91
C SER A 107 17.21 57.35 7.53
N ASN A 108 17.69 58.51 7.10
CA ASN A 108 18.57 58.68 5.95
C ASN A 108 19.70 57.65 5.99
N GLN A 109 19.65 56.71 5.07
CA GLN A 109 20.84 56.00 4.63
C GLN A 109 20.72 55.90 3.12
N GLN A 110 21.57 56.65 2.40
CA GLN A 110 21.77 56.46 0.98
C GLN A 110 22.19 55.00 0.78
N VAL A 111 21.26 54.17 0.35
CA VAL A 111 21.58 52.84 -0.14
C VAL A 111 22.15 53.07 -1.53
N ASN A 112 23.47 52.88 -1.63
CA ASN A 112 24.17 52.84 -2.92
C ASN A 112 23.43 51.86 -3.83
N GLU A 113 22.95 52.36 -4.95
CA GLU A 113 22.33 51.63 -6.06
C GLU A 113 23.39 50.83 -6.83
N HIS A 114 24.19 50.01 -6.14
CA HIS A 114 25.23 49.18 -6.74
C HIS A 114 25.57 48.01 -5.80
N THR A 115 24.62 47.11 -5.55
CA THR A 115 24.85 45.66 -5.32
C THR A 115 23.52 44.93 -5.07
N LEU A 116 22.64 44.93 -6.08
CA LEU A 116 21.84 43.72 -6.32
C LEU A 116 22.77 42.77 -7.06
N VAL A 117 23.62 42.09 -6.30
CA VAL A 117 24.29 40.89 -6.81
C VAL A 117 23.16 39.96 -7.16
N ASP A 118 23.05 39.62 -8.45
CA ASP A 118 22.38 38.43 -8.95
C ASP A 118 22.62 37.30 -7.94
N MET A 119 21.65 37.02 -7.08
CA MET A 119 21.55 35.67 -6.55
C MET A 119 21.08 34.87 -7.77
N PRO A 120 21.92 34.02 -8.36
CA PRO A 120 21.45 33.18 -9.43
C PRO A 120 20.24 32.44 -8.86
N LEU A 121 19.12 32.54 -9.57
CA LEU A 121 18.04 31.59 -9.41
C LEU A 121 18.69 30.24 -9.76
N LEU A 122 19.27 29.57 -8.75
CA LEU A 122 19.82 28.24 -8.89
C LEU A 122 18.60 27.38 -9.17
N GLU A 123 18.36 27.16 -10.46
CA GLU A 123 17.38 26.17 -10.89
C GLU A 123 17.69 24.89 -10.11
N PRO A 124 16.67 24.30 -9.45
CA PRO A 124 16.90 23.08 -8.70
C PRO A 124 17.58 22.07 -9.63
N PRO A 125 18.58 21.32 -9.14
CA PRO A 125 19.28 20.36 -9.98
C PRO A 125 18.27 19.44 -10.68
N MET A 126 18.55 19.05 -11.92
CA MET A 126 17.73 18.03 -12.58
C MET A 126 17.92 16.68 -11.88
N PRO A 127 16.85 15.87 -11.74
CA PRO A 127 16.96 14.56 -11.13
C PRO A 127 17.83 13.62 -11.97
N PRO A 128 18.77 12.85 -11.36
CA PRO A 128 19.59 11.89 -12.08
C PRO A 128 18.78 10.59 -12.32
N LEU A 129 17.73 10.68 -13.14
CA LEU A 129 16.73 9.63 -13.33
C LEU A 129 17.34 8.31 -13.80
N GLU A 130 18.22 8.36 -14.80
CA GLU A 130 18.90 7.17 -15.31
C GLU A 130 19.75 6.50 -14.22
N THR A 131 20.44 7.29 -13.39
CA THR A 131 21.22 6.77 -12.25
C THR A 131 20.30 6.11 -11.24
N ILE A 132 19.22 6.78 -10.82
CA ILE A 132 18.23 6.25 -9.87
C ILE A 132 17.64 4.93 -10.40
N PHE A 133 17.21 4.92 -11.66
CA PHE A 133 16.61 3.75 -12.29
C PHE A 133 17.59 2.57 -12.37
N LYS A 134 18.83 2.79 -12.85
CA LYS A 134 19.87 1.75 -12.87
C LYS A 134 20.16 1.24 -11.47
N SER A 135 20.24 2.14 -10.48
CA SER A 135 20.49 1.80 -9.08
C SER A 135 19.40 0.95 -8.44
N LEU A 136 18.17 0.90 -8.97
CA LEU A 136 17.11 0.00 -8.45
C LEU A 136 17.40 -1.49 -8.74
N SER A 137 18.10 -1.78 -9.84
CA SER A 137 18.33 -3.14 -10.32
C SER A 137 18.97 -4.05 -9.26
N GLY A 138 18.58 -5.32 -9.24
CA GLY A 138 19.13 -6.33 -8.33
C GLY A 138 18.20 -6.69 -7.17
N THR A 139 18.76 -7.23 -6.10
CA THR A 139 18.00 -7.80 -4.98
C THR A 139 18.14 -6.96 -3.71
N TRP A 140 17.04 -6.86 -2.97
CA TRP A 140 16.90 -6.05 -1.77
C TRP A 140 16.26 -6.85 -0.66
N LYS A 141 16.79 -6.71 0.55
CA LYS A 141 16.06 -7.03 1.77
C LYS A 141 14.97 -5.97 1.96
N LEU A 142 13.74 -6.41 2.19
CA LEU A 142 12.58 -5.56 2.36
C LEU A 142 12.02 -5.73 3.76
N HIS A 143 11.95 -4.62 4.48
CA HIS A 143 11.24 -4.50 5.75
C HIS A 143 10.13 -3.48 5.61
N ARG A 144 8.92 -3.77 6.08
CA ARG A 144 7.80 -2.86 5.99
C ARG A 144 6.95 -2.86 7.24
N SER A 145 6.64 -1.68 7.75
CA SER A 145 5.63 -1.48 8.78
C SER A 145 4.31 -1.10 8.14
N LEU A 146 3.24 -1.78 8.52
CA LEU A 146 1.88 -1.53 8.03
C LEU A 146 0.99 -1.17 9.21
N THR A 147 0.29 -0.03 9.11
CA THR A 147 -0.63 0.45 10.14
C THR A 147 -1.95 0.82 9.49
N SER A 148 -3.00 0.04 9.75
CA SER A 148 -4.35 0.36 9.27
C SER A 148 -5.18 1.06 10.34
N ALA A 149 -5.99 2.03 9.91
CA ALA A 149 -7.00 2.68 10.76
C ALA A 149 -8.35 1.94 10.72
N LEU A 150 -8.54 0.98 9.80
CA LEU A 150 -9.80 0.23 9.67
C LEU A 150 -9.80 -1.00 10.59
N PRO A 151 -10.84 -1.20 11.41
CA PRO A 151 -10.98 -2.42 12.20
C PRO A 151 -10.99 -3.67 11.32
N GLY A 152 -10.24 -4.69 11.71
CA GLY A 152 -10.17 -5.96 10.98
C GLY A 152 -9.17 -5.98 9.82
N PHE A 153 -8.54 -4.85 9.47
CA PHE A 153 -7.43 -4.83 8.52
C PHE A 153 -6.10 -5.02 9.26
N PRO A 154 -5.18 -5.83 8.71
CA PRO A 154 -3.97 -6.19 9.44
C PRO A 154 -3.03 -4.99 9.57
N SER A 155 -2.72 -4.63 10.80
CA SER A 155 -1.49 -3.91 11.15
C SER A 155 -0.41 -4.92 11.51
N GLY A 156 0.85 -4.62 11.21
CA GLY A 156 1.95 -5.54 11.45
C GLY A 156 3.24 -5.19 10.73
N THR A 157 4.15 -6.16 10.73
CA THR A 157 5.48 -6.04 10.12
C THR A 157 5.64 -7.08 9.04
N PHE A 158 5.95 -6.62 7.82
CA PHE A 158 6.32 -7.46 6.70
C PHE A 158 7.84 -7.55 6.59
N ASN A 159 8.35 -8.77 6.45
CA ASN A 159 9.75 -9.02 6.14
C ASN A 159 9.82 -9.90 4.90
N GLY A 160 10.69 -9.53 3.95
CA GLY A 160 10.80 -10.23 2.69
C GLY A 160 12.00 -9.80 1.85
N THR A 161 11.90 -10.14 0.58
CA THR A 161 12.89 -9.81 -0.44
C THR A 161 12.18 -9.17 -1.62
N ALA A 162 12.79 -8.14 -2.19
CA ALA A 162 12.35 -7.52 -3.44
C ALA A 162 13.44 -7.67 -4.51
N THR A 163 13.04 -7.97 -5.74
CA THR A 163 13.94 -8.05 -6.89
C THR A 163 13.49 -7.10 -7.98
N PHE A 164 14.45 -6.41 -8.59
CA PHE A 164 14.28 -5.64 -9.82
C PHE A 164 15.11 -6.31 -10.91
N LYS A 165 14.44 -6.91 -11.89
CA LYS A 165 15.08 -7.62 -13.01
C LYS A 165 14.82 -6.90 -14.33
N PRO A 166 15.76 -6.85 -15.28
CA PRO A 166 15.49 -6.35 -16.62
C PRO A 166 14.23 -6.99 -17.21
N TYR A 167 13.38 -6.16 -17.80
CA TYR A 167 12.12 -6.56 -18.39
C TYR A 167 11.98 -5.96 -19.79
N SER A 168 11.44 -6.75 -20.70
CA SER A 168 11.12 -6.36 -22.07
C SER A 168 9.98 -7.23 -22.58
N ASP A 169 9.03 -6.63 -23.28
CA ASP A 169 7.93 -7.33 -23.93
C ASP A 169 7.64 -6.68 -25.30
N SER A 170 6.46 -6.95 -25.87
CA SER A 170 6.03 -6.30 -27.12
C SER A 170 5.68 -4.82 -26.95
N THR A 171 5.46 -4.35 -25.72
CA THR A 171 4.99 -3.00 -25.40
C THR A 171 6.14 -2.08 -25.01
N PHE A 172 7.08 -2.57 -24.21
CA PHE A 172 8.19 -1.82 -23.64
C PHE A 172 9.53 -2.29 -24.18
N ASP A 173 10.30 -1.31 -24.65
CA ASP A 173 11.71 -1.44 -24.90
C ASP A 173 12.45 -1.79 -23.59
N GLY A 174 13.60 -2.45 -23.68
CA GLY A 174 14.36 -3.02 -22.53
C GLY A 174 14.80 -2.04 -21.44
N SER A 175 14.33 -0.79 -21.48
CA SER A 175 14.39 0.28 -20.48
C SER A 175 13.39 0.06 -19.32
N SER A 176 13.10 -1.20 -18.98
CA SER A 176 12.12 -1.56 -17.96
C SER A 176 12.68 -2.57 -16.94
N LEU A 177 12.17 -2.51 -15.72
CA LEU A 177 12.51 -3.42 -14.62
C LEU A 177 11.23 -4.06 -14.06
N LEU A 178 11.18 -5.39 -14.04
CA LEU A 178 10.18 -6.15 -13.31
C LEU A 178 10.53 -6.16 -11.82
N TYR A 179 9.71 -5.46 -11.05
CA TYR A 179 9.68 -5.54 -9.61
C TYR A 179 8.89 -6.76 -9.16
N HIS A 180 9.43 -7.54 -8.24
CA HIS A 180 8.73 -8.63 -7.57
C HIS A 180 9.17 -8.69 -6.11
N GLU A 181 8.22 -8.54 -5.19
CA GLU A 181 8.43 -8.77 -3.76
C GLU A 181 7.74 -10.04 -3.29
N THR A 182 8.38 -10.73 -2.34
CA THR A 182 7.82 -11.88 -1.62
C THR A 182 8.22 -11.81 -0.16
N GLY A 183 7.35 -12.25 0.74
CA GLY A 183 7.66 -12.29 2.17
C GLY A 183 6.46 -12.63 3.04
N GLU A 184 6.63 -12.39 4.34
CA GLU A 184 5.63 -12.69 5.36
C GLU A 184 5.28 -11.41 6.13
N LEU A 185 3.99 -11.08 6.18
CA LEU A 185 3.42 -10.10 7.10
C LEU A 185 3.04 -10.81 8.40
N VAL A 186 3.71 -10.45 9.48
CA VAL A 186 3.33 -10.83 10.85
C VAL A 186 2.44 -9.74 11.41
N THR A 187 1.16 -10.06 11.63
CA THR A 187 0.21 -9.11 12.21
C THR A 187 0.45 -8.93 13.71
N GLU A 188 -0.06 -7.84 14.28
CA GLU A 188 0.00 -7.60 15.73
C GLU A 188 -0.69 -8.70 16.55
N LEU A 189 -1.65 -9.41 15.94
CA LEU A 189 -2.33 -10.57 16.52
C LEU A 189 -1.54 -11.89 16.36
N GLY A 190 -0.35 -11.84 15.77
CA GLY A 190 0.54 -12.99 15.57
C GLY A 190 0.20 -13.85 14.34
N TYR A 191 -0.77 -13.46 13.52
CA TYR A 191 -1.05 -14.15 12.26
C TYR A 191 0.08 -13.91 11.26
N LYS A 192 0.40 -14.95 10.50
CA LYS A 192 1.42 -14.92 9.45
C LYS A 192 0.75 -15.02 8.09
N LEU A 193 0.87 -13.96 7.30
CA LEU A 193 0.27 -13.86 5.97
C LEU A 193 1.38 -13.80 4.94
N LEU A 194 1.42 -14.78 4.04
CA LEU A 194 2.32 -14.71 2.89
C LEU A 194 1.80 -13.66 1.92
N ALA A 195 2.68 -12.77 1.48
CA ALA A 195 2.35 -11.75 0.50
C ALA A 195 3.40 -11.73 -0.61
N ASN A 196 2.91 -11.53 -1.82
CA ASN A 196 3.73 -11.22 -2.99
C ASN A 196 3.08 -10.07 -3.76
N ARG A 197 3.88 -9.36 -4.55
CA ARG A 197 3.40 -8.27 -5.41
C ARG A 197 4.39 -7.99 -6.52
N LYS A 198 3.88 -7.61 -7.69
CA LYS A 198 4.68 -7.28 -8.88
C LYS A 198 4.26 -5.95 -9.49
N TYR A 199 5.24 -5.27 -10.07
CA TYR A 199 5.08 -4.03 -10.82
C TYR A 199 6.12 -3.98 -11.93
N ILE A 200 5.90 -3.17 -12.95
CA ILE A 200 6.92 -2.83 -13.95
C ILE A 200 7.30 -1.37 -13.77
N TYR A 201 8.58 -1.11 -13.55
CA TYR A 201 9.15 0.22 -13.52
C TYR A 201 9.72 0.49 -14.91
N ARG A 202 9.27 1.55 -15.56
CA ARG A 202 9.74 1.97 -16.88
C ARG A 202 10.46 3.30 -16.78
N PHE A 203 11.63 3.40 -17.40
CA PHE A 203 12.32 4.67 -17.62
C PHE A 203 12.08 5.12 -19.07
N SER A 204 11.58 6.34 -19.25
CA SER A 204 11.46 7.00 -20.56
C SER A 204 12.50 8.11 -20.64
N PRO A 205 13.56 7.96 -21.47
CA PRO A 205 14.54 9.02 -21.69
C PRO A 205 13.91 10.25 -22.37
N ASP A 206 12.99 10.03 -23.31
CA ASP A 206 12.37 11.09 -24.10
C ASP A 206 11.42 11.96 -23.27
N ASP A 207 10.68 11.34 -22.34
CA ASP A 207 9.76 12.06 -21.44
C ASP A 207 10.43 12.51 -20.13
N GLU A 208 11.68 12.11 -19.90
CA GLU A 208 12.41 12.30 -18.63
C GLU A 208 11.59 11.84 -17.40
N LYS A 209 11.07 10.62 -17.45
CA LYS A 209 10.20 10.08 -16.39
C LYS A 209 10.52 8.65 -16.00
N ILE A 210 10.22 8.34 -14.74
CA ILE A 210 10.09 6.96 -14.26
C ILE A 210 8.62 6.73 -13.94
N ALA A 211 8.04 5.69 -14.53
CA ALA A 211 6.64 5.32 -14.37
C ALA A 211 6.52 3.90 -13.80
N MET A 212 5.51 3.69 -12.97
CA MET A 212 5.16 2.39 -12.40
C MET A 212 3.87 1.87 -13.05
N TRP A 213 3.89 0.61 -13.45
CA TRP A 213 2.81 -0.06 -14.17
C TRP A 213 2.37 -1.31 -13.43
N PHE A 214 1.07 -1.61 -13.48
CA PHE A 214 0.54 -2.89 -13.03
C PHE A 214 0.99 -4.02 -13.97
N VAL A 215 1.15 -5.20 -13.39
CA VAL A 215 1.39 -6.44 -14.13
C VAL A 215 0.08 -7.20 -14.16
N LYS A 216 -0.32 -7.68 -15.34
CA LYS A 216 -1.51 -8.53 -15.47
C LYS A 216 -1.37 -9.77 -14.60
N GLU A 217 -2.50 -10.33 -14.18
CA GLU A 217 -2.48 -11.67 -13.62
C GLU A 217 -1.77 -12.60 -14.62
N PRO A 218 -0.82 -13.43 -14.15
CA PRO A 218 0.06 -14.18 -15.03
C PRO A 218 -0.78 -15.03 -15.97
N ALA A 219 -0.45 -14.95 -17.26
CA ALA A 219 -1.11 -15.78 -18.25
C ALA A 219 -0.86 -17.27 -17.95
N PRO A 220 -1.65 -18.19 -18.51
CA PRO A 220 -1.48 -19.62 -18.26
C PRO A 220 -0.07 -20.16 -18.57
N ASP A 221 0.68 -19.46 -19.43
CA ASP A 221 2.07 -19.76 -19.80
C ASP A 221 3.12 -19.17 -18.84
N GLY A 222 2.68 -18.43 -17.81
CA GLY A 222 3.53 -17.79 -16.82
C GLY A 222 4.20 -16.49 -17.30
N SER A 223 3.78 -15.92 -18.44
CA SER A 223 4.28 -14.64 -18.89
C SER A 223 3.80 -13.49 -18.01
N GLU A 224 4.68 -12.51 -17.79
CA GLU A 224 4.38 -11.26 -17.10
C GLU A 224 4.16 -10.20 -18.17
N GLU A 225 2.94 -9.67 -18.26
CA GLU A 225 2.58 -8.63 -19.22
C GLU A 225 2.22 -7.32 -18.50
N VAL A 226 2.51 -6.21 -19.16
CA VAL A 226 2.08 -4.88 -18.73
C VAL A 226 0.54 -4.80 -18.76
N ASP A 227 -0.05 -4.27 -17.70
CA ASP A 227 -1.47 -3.93 -17.64
C ASP A 227 -1.67 -2.41 -17.89
N TYR A 228 -2.06 -1.63 -16.89
CA TYR A 228 -2.24 -0.18 -16.99
C TYR A 228 -1.30 0.60 -16.06
N LEU A 229 -1.19 1.90 -16.33
CA LEU A 229 -0.36 2.83 -15.57
C LEU A 229 -0.86 2.91 -14.12
N PHE A 230 0.07 2.74 -13.17
CA PHE A 230 -0.20 3.04 -11.77
C PHE A 230 0.04 4.52 -11.51
N HIS A 231 1.30 4.96 -11.50
CA HIS A 231 1.62 6.39 -11.38
C HIS A 231 2.98 6.72 -11.97
N GLU A 232 3.15 7.98 -12.36
CA GLU A 232 4.44 8.57 -12.71
C GLU A 232 5.11 9.13 -11.45
N LEU A 233 6.45 9.21 -11.47
CA LEU A 233 7.23 9.76 -10.38
C LEU A 233 7.60 11.22 -10.64
N GLU A 234 7.14 12.11 -9.77
CA GLU A 234 7.50 13.52 -9.73
C GLU A 234 8.65 13.73 -8.75
N PHE A 235 9.81 14.15 -9.26
CA PHE A 235 11.03 14.29 -8.46
C PHE A 235 11.19 15.69 -7.88
N SER A 236 11.77 15.75 -6.69
CA SER A 236 12.17 16.96 -6.01
C SER A 236 13.45 16.72 -5.21
N PHE A 237 14.27 17.75 -5.07
CA PHE A 237 15.49 17.69 -4.26
C PHE A 237 15.27 18.39 -2.92
N LEU A 238 15.38 17.64 -1.82
CA LEU A 238 15.16 18.15 -0.47
C LEU A 238 16.19 17.57 0.50
N ASP A 239 16.83 18.42 1.31
CA ASP A 239 17.81 18.02 2.32
C ASP A 239 18.88 17.06 1.79
N GLN A 240 19.46 17.37 0.62
CA GLN A 240 20.46 16.54 -0.05
C GLN A 240 19.98 15.13 -0.47
N ARG A 241 18.66 14.94 -0.60
CA ARG A 241 18.03 13.67 -1.01
C ARG A 241 17.09 13.86 -2.18
N TRP A 242 17.00 12.83 -3.01
CA TRP A 242 16.04 12.78 -4.10
C TRP A 242 14.74 12.15 -3.61
N ILE A 243 13.70 12.96 -3.55
CA ILE A 243 12.37 12.53 -3.14
C ILE A 243 11.49 12.46 -4.38
N ALA A 244 10.76 11.36 -4.56
CA ALA A 244 9.79 11.25 -5.63
C ALA A 244 8.39 10.99 -5.10
N LYS A 245 7.38 11.62 -5.70
CA LYS A 245 5.97 11.44 -5.36
C LYS A 245 5.23 10.83 -6.53
N GLY A 246 4.19 10.08 -6.23
CA GLY A 246 3.22 9.64 -7.21
C GLY A 246 1.88 9.46 -6.53
N ASP A 247 0.80 9.58 -7.28
CA ASP A 247 -0.53 9.29 -6.78
C ASP A 247 -1.37 8.55 -7.80
N HIS A 248 -2.32 7.78 -7.28
CA HIS A 248 -3.21 6.99 -8.10
C HIS A 248 -4.52 6.76 -7.37
N LEU A 249 -5.63 6.97 -8.07
CA LEU A 249 -6.95 6.53 -7.61
C LEU A 249 -7.15 5.07 -8.01
N CYS A 250 -7.00 4.16 -7.06
CA CYS A 250 -7.31 2.75 -7.28
C CYS A 250 -8.76 2.51 -6.88
N GLU A 251 -9.65 2.37 -7.87
CA GLU A 251 -11.10 2.26 -7.68
C GLU A 251 -11.68 3.42 -6.87
N LYS A 252 -11.78 3.24 -5.54
CA LYS A 252 -12.37 4.22 -4.60
C LYS A 252 -11.38 4.71 -3.55
N ASP A 253 -10.17 4.16 -3.50
CA ASP A 253 -9.15 4.52 -2.52
C ASP A 253 -8.00 5.26 -3.19
N MET A 254 -7.61 6.41 -2.63
CA MET A 254 -6.46 7.18 -3.08
C MET A 254 -5.17 6.63 -2.50
N TYR A 255 -4.16 6.52 -3.35
CA TYR A 255 -2.80 6.14 -3.00
C TYR A 255 -1.90 7.34 -3.21
N TRP A 256 -1.08 7.67 -2.21
CA TRP A 256 0.03 8.60 -2.34
C TRP A 256 1.32 7.86 -2.01
N ALA A 257 2.21 7.76 -2.98
CA ALA A 257 3.53 7.18 -2.89
C ALA A 257 4.57 8.26 -2.60
N PHE A 258 5.50 7.97 -1.69
CA PHE A 258 6.63 8.83 -1.36
C PHE A 258 7.89 7.97 -1.36
N HIS A 259 8.79 8.24 -2.30
CA HIS A 259 10.07 7.57 -2.45
C HIS A 259 11.18 8.46 -1.85
N ASP A 260 12.10 7.84 -1.11
CA ASP A 260 13.31 8.48 -0.57
C ASP A 260 14.53 7.76 -1.14
N PHE A 261 15.08 8.28 -2.23
CA PHE A 261 16.27 7.74 -2.89
C PHE A 261 17.53 8.33 -2.29
N ARG A 262 18.31 7.48 -1.63
CA ARG A 262 19.55 7.85 -0.92
C ARG A 262 20.73 7.45 -1.79
N LEU A 263 21.17 8.36 -2.65
CA LEU A 263 22.24 8.06 -3.62
C LEU A 263 23.64 8.06 -2.99
N ASP A 264 23.78 8.39 -1.70
CA ASP A 264 25.01 8.15 -0.97
C ASP A 264 25.38 6.66 -1.04
N ASP A 265 26.67 6.40 -1.27
CA ASP A 265 27.24 5.04 -1.26
C ASP A 265 26.54 4.06 -2.24
N ASN A 266 26.29 4.50 -3.48
CA ASN A 266 25.69 3.71 -4.56
C ASN A 266 24.26 3.21 -4.30
N MET A 267 23.46 3.97 -3.54
CA MET A 267 22.09 3.60 -3.20
C MET A 267 21.99 2.26 -2.49
N LYS A 268 22.75 2.07 -1.41
CA LYS A 268 22.64 0.88 -0.57
C LYS A 268 21.30 0.76 0.13
N ARG A 269 20.57 1.86 0.29
CA ARG A 269 19.24 1.91 0.92
C ARG A 269 18.32 2.90 0.20
N TRP A 270 17.03 2.62 0.23
CA TRP A 270 16.00 3.58 -0.17
C TRP A 270 14.68 3.26 0.55
N GLY A 271 13.77 4.23 0.57
CA GLY A 271 12.48 4.12 1.26
C GLY A 271 11.30 4.31 0.32
N LEU A 272 10.19 3.64 0.64
CA LEU A 272 8.89 3.84 0.00
C LEU A 272 7.79 3.87 1.05
N ARG A 273 7.13 5.01 1.16
CA ARG A 273 5.95 5.18 2.00
C ARG A 273 4.71 5.31 1.15
N TYR A 274 3.68 4.53 1.47
CA TYR A 274 2.32 4.76 1.00
C TYR A 274 1.46 5.34 2.10
N LYS A 275 0.68 6.35 1.74
CA LYS A 275 -0.53 6.74 2.45
C LYS A 275 -1.71 6.35 1.59
N VAL A 276 -2.62 5.56 2.14
CA VAL A 276 -3.82 5.12 1.44
C VAL A 276 -5.04 5.55 2.21
N LYS A 277 -6.00 6.16 1.51
CA LYS A 277 -7.24 6.63 2.14
C LYS A 277 -8.42 6.51 1.19
N GLY A 278 -9.48 5.89 1.69
CA GLY A 278 -10.77 5.77 1.02
C GLY A 278 -11.76 4.94 1.85
N PRO A 279 -12.91 4.58 1.26
CA PRO A 279 -13.96 3.85 1.95
C PRO A 279 -13.58 2.39 2.27
N GLN A 280 -12.65 1.80 1.52
CA GLN A 280 -12.28 0.39 1.67
C GLN A 280 -10.90 0.22 2.31
N LYS A 281 -10.01 1.20 2.17
CA LYS A 281 -8.65 1.17 2.72
C LYS A 281 -8.31 2.47 3.41
N ASP A 282 -7.80 2.36 4.64
CA ASP A 282 -7.17 3.47 5.36
C ASP A 282 -5.94 2.91 6.08
N TYR A 283 -4.76 3.16 5.52
CA TYR A 283 -3.51 2.68 6.09
C TYR A 283 -2.29 3.50 5.69
N LEU A 284 -1.26 3.38 6.51
CA LEU A 284 0.11 3.79 6.22
C LEU A 284 0.98 2.55 6.04
N SER A 285 1.81 2.55 5.02
CA SER A 285 2.82 1.53 4.77
C SER A 285 4.16 2.21 4.63
N ASP A 286 5.14 1.83 5.44
CA ASP A 286 6.50 2.36 5.40
C ASP A 286 7.46 1.22 5.09
N SER A 287 8.12 1.29 3.94
CA SER A 287 9.00 0.23 3.43
C SER A 287 10.44 0.74 3.38
N ALA A 288 11.36 -0.03 3.97
CA ALA A 288 12.79 0.16 3.86
C ALA A 288 13.41 -0.96 3.03
N TYR A 289 14.19 -0.59 2.03
CA TYR A 289 14.92 -1.50 1.16
C TYR A 289 16.41 -1.36 1.45
N GLU A 290 17.08 -2.49 1.67
CA GLU A 290 18.52 -2.54 1.89
C GLU A 290 19.16 -3.55 0.94
N ARG A 291 20.32 -3.21 0.37
CA ARG A 291 21.09 -4.16 -0.43
C ARG A 291 21.43 -5.40 0.40
N ILE A 292 21.28 -6.58 -0.21
CA ILE A 292 21.82 -7.81 0.38
C ILE A 292 23.35 -7.73 0.24
N ALA A 293 24.05 -7.77 1.37
CA ALA A 293 25.50 -7.75 1.45
C ALA A 293 26.12 -9.05 0.90
#